data_AF-K5X373-F1
#
_entry.id   AF-K5X373-F1
#
_cell.length_a   1.000
_cell.length_b   1.000
_cell.length_c   1.000
_cell.angle_alpha   90.00
_cell.angle_beta   90.00
_cell.angle_gamma   90.00
#
_symmetry.space_group_name_H-M   'P 1'
#
loop_
_entity.id
_entity.type
_entity.pdbx_description
1 polymer ?
#
loop_
_entity_poly.entity_id
_entity_poly.type
_entity_poly.pdbx_seq_one_letter_code
_entity_poly.pdbx_strand_id
1 'polypeptide(L)'
;MSQSLAGKFKFAYKGGEVSASRTWGTIQTSRVYIDNRDNGEFAKWEVVPAGNNSELYIRNVGVGDYSCGEPSPNARVIGKEEDKTAWCIEQSDGNSCRIRYPNRDLYWTAIPVRTQIPGRVAWEIFLESGDSTAAEQRFELVRVEG
;
A
#
# COMPACT_ATOMS: atom_id res chain seq x y z
N MET A 1 -6.67 6.63 23.99
CA MET A 1 -5.23 6.42 23.71
C MET A 1 -5.14 5.97 22.26
N SER A 2 -4.61 6.77 21.33
CA SER A 2 -4.39 6.29 19.96
C SER A 2 -3.18 5.37 19.98
N GLN A 3 -3.34 4.12 19.55
CA GLN A 3 -2.18 3.26 19.30
C GLN A 3 -1.33 3.90 18.20
N SER A 4 -0.01 3.87 18.39
CA SER A 4 0.92 4.22 17.32
C SER A 4 0.75 3.23 16.17
N LEU A 5 0.55 3.74 14.96
CA LEU A 5 0.49 2.95 13.72
C LEU A 5 1.86 2.45 13.26
N ALA A 6 2.94 2.74 14.00
CA ALA A 6 4.26 2.22 13.69
C ALA A 6 4.36 0.71 13.97
N GLY A 7 4.92 -0.05 13.03
CA GLY A 7 5.11 -1.49 13.15
C GLY A 7 5.00 -2.22 11.81
N LYS A 8 4.94 -3.55 11.87
CA LYS A 8 4.78 -4.40 10.69
C LYS A 8 3.32 -4.80 10.51
N PHE A 9 2.84 -4.73 9.28
CA PHE A 9 1.46 -4.98 8.91
C PHE A 9 1.36 -5.74 7.59
N LYS A 10 0.19 -6.32 7.36
CA LYS A 10 -0.32 -6.69 6.05
C LYS A 10 -1.49 -5.78 5.73
N PHE A 11 -1.54 -5.27 4.50
CA PHE A 11 -2.71 -4.56 3.99
C PHE A 11 -3.51 -5.54 3.13
N ALA A 12 -4.75 -5.82 3.46
CA ALA A 12 -5.61 -6.75 2.74
C ALA A 12 -6.74 -6.02 2.00
N TYR A 13 -7.09 -6.54 0.82
CA TYR A 13 -8.14 -5.99 -0.03
C TYR A 13 -8.69 -7.05 -1.00
N LYS A 14 -10.02 -7.11 -1.17
CA LYS A 14 -10.73 -8.03 -2.09
C LYS A 14 -10.19 -9.48 -2.03
N GLY A 15 -9.88 -9.98 -0.82
CA GLY A 15 -9.41 -11.36 -0.59
C GLY A 15 -7.94 -11.63 -0.94
N GLY A 16 -7.13 -10.60 -1.16
CA GLY A 16 -5.68 -10.70 -1.33
C GLY A 16 -4.91 -9.72 -0.44
N GLU A 17 -3.58 -9.81 -0.49
CA GLU A 17 -2.67 -8.97 0.29
C GLU A 17 -1.86 -8.05 -0.63
N VAL A 18 -1.69 -6.78 -0.23
CA VAL A 18 -0.79 -5.84 -0.89
C VAL A 18 0.63 -6.36 -0.76
N SER A 19 1.27 -6.57 -1.88
CA SER A 19 2.60 -7.15 -2.02
C SER A 19 3.46 -6.30 -2.95
N ALA A 20 4.77 -6.50 -2.89
CA ALA A 20 5.71 -5.87 -3.80
C ALA A 20 6.67 -6.89 -4.41
N SER A 21 6.99 -6.68 -5.69
CA SER A 21 7.97 -7.50 -6.43
C SER A 21 8.87 -6.60 -7.25
N ARG A 22 10.19 -6.89 -7.22
CA ARG A 22 11.16 -6.14 -8.02
C ARG A 22 10.85 -6.31 -9.50
N THR A 23 10.85 -5.20 -10.23
CA THR A 23 10.85 -5.23 -11.69
C THR A 23 12.29 -5.18 -12.19
N TRP A 24 12.63 -6.05 -13.13
CA TRP A 24 13.94 -6.02 -13.77
C TRP A 24 13.87 -5.02 -14.93
N GLY A 25 14.42 -3.83 -14.71
CA GLY A 25 14.47 -2.74 -15.68
C GLY A 25 15.65 -1.82 -15.43
N THR A 26 15.83 -0.82 -16.29
CA THR A 26 16.91 0.19 -16.17
C THR A 26 16.73 1.11 -14.95
N ILE A 27 15.51 1.25 -14.45
CA ILE A 27 15.20 1.95 -13.20
C ILE A 27 14.75 0.87 -12.20
N GLN A 28 15.47 0.78 -11.08
CA GLN A 28 15.14 -0.15 -10.01
C GLN A 28 13.85 0.32 -9.31
N THR A 29 12.72 -0.22 -9.74
CA THR A 29 11.42 -0.02 -9.13
C THR A 29 10.78 -1.35 -8.80
N SER A 30 9.97 -1.38 -7.76
CA SER A 30 9.12 -2.51 -7.46
C SER A 30 7.69 -2.25 -7.87
N ARG A 31 7.07 -3.26 -8.44
CA ARG A 31 5.63 -3.28 -8.67
C ARG A 31 4.94 -3.47 -7.34
N VAL A 32 4.01 -2.58 -6.99
CA VAL A 32 3.09 -2.76 -5.86
C VAL A 32 1.74 -3.24 -6.40
N TYR A 33 1.24 -4.34 -5.86
CA TYR A 33 0.07 -5.05 -6.35
C TYR A 33 -0.62 -5.79 -5.22
N ILE A 34 -1.89 -6.15 -5.39
CA ILE A 34 -2.60 -7.07 -4.49
C ILE A 34 -2.62 -8.44 -5.15
N ASP A 35 -2.37 -9.49 -4.37
CA ASP A 35 -2.40 -10.87 -4.84
C ASP A 35 -3.07 -11.78 -3.82
N ASN A 36 -3.85 -12.75 -4.29
CA ASN A 36 -4.50 -13.76 -3.46
C ASN A 36 -3.60 -14.97 -3.14
N ARG A 37 -2.36 -15.01 -3.65
CA ARG A 37 -1.40 -16.09 -3.40
C ARG A 37 -0.14 -15.67 -2.65
N ASP A 38 0.16 -14.38 -2.60
CA ASP A 38 1.34 -13.87 -1.90
C ASP A 38 0.99 -13.67 -0.42
N ASN A 39 1.74 -14.33 0.46
CA ASN A 39 1.47 -14.36 1.89
C ASN A 39 2.76 -14.32 2.75
N GLY A 40 3.92 -14.11 2.11
CA GLY A 40 5.24 -14.11 2.73
C GLY A 40 5.78 -12.71 3.05
N GLU A 41 7.11 -12.57 3.09
CA GLU A 41 7.77 -11.28 3.36
C GLU A 41 7.42 -10.19 2.34
N PHE A 42 7.10 -10.57 1.10
CA PHE A 42 6.68 -9.64 0.05
C PHE A 42 5.30 -9.02 0.28
N ALA A 43 4.45 -9.63 1.12
CA ALA A 43 3.17 -9.09 1.54
C ALA A 43 3.24 -8.32 2.88
N LYS A 44 4.40 -8.31 3.55
CA LYS A 44 4.62 -7.59 4.81
C LYS A 44 5.16 -6.19 4.53
N TRP A 45 4.63 -5.23 5.27
CA TRP A 45 5.01 -3.83 5.18
C TRP A 45 5.34 -3.27 6.55
N GLU A 46 6.47 -2.58 6.65
CA GLU A 46 6.86 -1.80 7.80
C GLU A 46 6.36 -0.36 7.64
N VAL A 47 5.57 0.08 8.62
CA VAL A 47 5.04 1.43 8.72
C VAL A 47 5.90 2.18 9.74
N VAL A 48 6.55 3.26 9.31
CA VAL A 48 7.46 4.05 10.15
C VAL A 48 7.11 5.54 10.12
N PRO A 49 7.28 6.30 11.22
CA PRO A 49 7.02 7.74 11.25
C PRO A 49 7.86 8.51 10.22
N ALA A 50 7.25 9.47 9.53
CA ALA A 50 7.91 10.33 8.54
C ALA A 50 8.58 11.59 9.16
N GLY A 51 8.70 11.64 10.49
CA GLY A 51 9.25 12.77 11.24
C GLY A 51 8.19 13.60 11.98
N ASN A 52 6.94 13.57 11.52
CA ASN A 52 5.77 13.95 12.30
C ASN A 52 4.92 12.69 12.57
N ASN A 53 4.13 12.66 13.65
CA ASN A 53 3.36 11.47 14.04
C ASN A 53 2.13 11.22 13.15
N SER A 54 1.80 12.14 12.24
CA SER A 54 0.62 12.08 11.37
C SER A 54 0.90 11.49 9.98
N GLU A 55 2.14 11.46 9.56
CA GLU A 55 2.58 10.93 8.27
C GLU A 55 3.53 9.75 8.48
N LEU A 56 3.40 8.76 7.61
CA LEU A 56 4.04 7.46 7.75
C LEU A 56 4.67 7.06 6.42
N TYR A 57 5.92 6.60 6.46
CA TYR A 57 6.49 5.87 5.33
C TYR A 57 6.05 4.40 5.42
N ILE A 58 5.76 3.80 4.27
CA ILE A 58 5.32 2.41 4.14
C ILE A 58 6.37 1.67 3.32
N ARG A 59 7.13 0.78 3.95
CA ARG A 59 8.27 0.07 3.35
C ARG A 59 7.96 -1.41 3.22
N ASN A 60 8.18 -2.01 2.06
CA ASN A 60 8.00 -3.45 1.91
C ASN A 60 9.16 -4.19 2.57
N VAL A 61 8.86 -5.24 3.34
CA VAL A 61 9.88 -6.02 4.04
C VAL A 61 10.67 -6.89 3.08
N GLY A 62 10.00 -7.58 2.15
CA GLY A 62 10.64 -8.52 1.22
C GLY A 62 11.56 -7.86 0.19
N VAL A 63 11.16 -6.72 -0.41
CA VAL A 63 11.99 -6.02 -1.42
C VAL A 63 12.86 -4.89 -0.86
N GLY A 64 12.49 -4.34 0.30
CA GLY A 64 13.20 -3.23 0.96
C GLY A 64 12.82 -1.82 0.48
N ASP A 65 11.91 -1.71 -0.49
CA ASP A 65 11.51 -0.45 -1.13
C ASP A 65 10.37 0.26 -0.38
N TYR A 66 10.37 1.58 -0.41
CA TYR A 66 9.26 2.42 0.07
C TYR A 66 8.20 2.61 -1.01
N SER A 67 6.93 2.63 -0.61
CA SER A 67 5.84 2.98 -1.52
C SER A 67 5.86 4.47 -1.86
N CYS A 68 5.68 4.75 -3.15
CA CYS A 68 5.76 6.05 -3.77
C CYS A 68 4.60 6.25 -4.72
N GLY A 69 4.06 7.46 -4.80
CA GLY A 69 3.12 7.86 -5.83
C GLY A 69 3.38 9.29 -6.28
N GLU A 70 3.04 9.61 -7.52
CA GLU A 70 2.98 11.01 -7.96
C GLU A 70 1.67 11.64 -7.48
N PRO A 71 1.64 12.95 -7.19
CA PRO A 71 0.48 13.62 -6.61
C PRO A 71 -0.66 13.88 -7.63
N SER A 72 -1.04 12.88 -8.44
CA SER A 72 -2.04 12.98 -9.51
C SER A 72 -3.06 11.85 -9.43
N PRO A 73 -4.34 12.09 -9.79
CA PRO A 73 -5.29 11.01 -10.03
C PRO A 73 -4.75 10.03 -11.07
N ASN A 74 -5.10 8.76 -10.91
CA ASN A 74 -4.65 7.61 -11.69
C ASN A 74 -3.13 7.41 -11.70
N ALA A 75 -2.36 8.13 -10.86
CA ALA A 75 -0.95 7.85 -10.70
C ALA A 75 -0.78 6.49 -10.00
N ARG A 76 0.14 5.68 -10.52
CA ARG A 76 0.43 4.37 -9.97
C ARG A 76 1.23 4.50 -8.67
N VAL A 77 0.93 3.64 -7.70
CA VAL A 77 1.79 3.43 -6.53
C VAL A 77 2.83 2.37 -6.88
N ILE A 78 4.10 2.72 -6.70
CA ILE A 78 5.27 1.86 -6.99
C ILE A 78 6.22 1.83 -5.79
N GLY A 79 7.11 0.85 -5.73
CA GLY A 79 8.19 0.77 -4.76
C GLY A 79 9.47 1.39 -5.31
N LYS A 80 10.19 2.17 -4.51
CA LYS A 80 11.54 2.68 -4.80
C LYS A 80 12.41 2.62 -3.55
N GLU A 81 13.72 2.46 -3.73
CA GLU A 81 14.67 2.39 -2.62
C GLU A 81 14.99 3.78 -2.02
N GLU A 82 15.22 4.77 -2.88
CA GLU A 82 15.71 6.10 -2.49
C GLU A 82 14.61 7.18 -2.39
N ASP A 83 13.43 6.89 -2.92
CA ASP A 83 12.28 7.80 -2.96
C ASP A 83 11.17 7.24 -2.07
N LYS A 84 10.38 8.11 -1.45
CA LYS A 84 9.33 7.73 -0.49
C LYS A 84 8.26 8.80 -0.37
N THR A 85 7.01 8.38 -0.38
CA THR A 85 5.88 9.25 -0.06
C THR A 85 5.52 9.12 1.42
N ALA A 86 5.31 10.26 2.10
CA ALA A 86 4.85 10.30 3.48
C ALA A 86 3.32 10.20 3.53
N TRP A 87 2.78 8.99 3.68
CA TRP A 87 1.35 8.71 3.59
C TRP A 87 0.60 9.06 4.88
N CYS A 88 -0.66 9.46 4.78
CA CYS A 88 -1.57 9.53 5.92
C CYS A 88 -2.40 8.24 5.95
N ILE A 89 -2.27 7.44 7.01
CA ILE A 89 -3.12 6.25 7.21
C ILE A 89 -4.27 6.64 8.13
N GLU A 90 -5.48 6.66 7.57
CA GLU A 90 -6.71 7.02 8.26
C GLU A 90 -7.44 5.75 8.69
N GLN A 91 -7.30 5.36 9.96
CA GLN A 91 -8.04 4.22 10.50
C GLN A 91 -9.51 4.60 10.76
N SER A 92 -10.40 3.70 10.35
CA SER A 92 -11.81 3.68 10.73
C SER A 92 -12.05 2.58 11.78
N ASP A 93 -13.29 2.39 12.21
CA ASP A 93 -13.64 1.36 13.19
C ASP A 93 -13.09 -0.02 12.80
N GLY A 94 -12.54 -0.74 13.78
CA GLY A 94 -11.89 -2.04 13.59
C GLY A 94 -10.52 -1.95 12.92
N ASN A 95 -10.26 -2.84 11.96
CA ASN A 95 -8.98 -2.91 11.23
C ASN A 95 -9.03 -2.16 9.88
N SER A 96 -10.13 -1.52 9.53
CA SER A 96 -10.26 -0.85 8.23
C SER A 96 -9.50 0.48 8.22
N CYS A 97 -8.81 0.79 7.13
CA CYS A 97 -8.08 2.03 6.92
C CYS A 97 -8.19 2.54 5.47
N ARG A 98 -7.92 3.84 5.30
CA ARG A 98 -7.65 4.47 3.99
C ARG A 98 -6.22 5.01 4.00
N ILE A 99 -5.55 4.97 2.85
CA ILE A 99 -4.17 5.45 2.72
C ILE A 99 -4.20 6.66 1.80
N ARG A 100 -4.04 7.86 2.36
CA ARG A 100 -4.15 9.14 1.67
C ARG A 100 -2.78 9.73 1.36
N TYR A 101 -2.67 10.34 0.19
CA TYR A 101 -1.53 11.16 -0.20
C TYR A 101 -1.38 12.39 0.72
N PRO A 102 -0.15 12.82 1.05
CA PRO A 102 0.05 13.99 1.91
C PRO A 102 -0.53 15.26 1.28
N ASN A 103 -1.29 16.02 2.07
CA ASN A 103 -1.87 17.31 1.69
C ASN A 103 -2.74 17.31 0.42
N ARG A 104 -3.23 16.14 -0.03
CA ARG A 104 -4.17 16.01 -1.15
C ARG A 104 -5.24 14.98 -0.83
N ASP A 105 -6.44 15.20 -1.33
CA ASP A 105 -7.54 14.25 -1.21
C ASP A 105 -7.43 13.17 -2.30
N LEU A 106 -6.31 12.44 -2.29
CA LEU A 106 -6.00 11.32 -3.19
C LEU A 106 -5.71 10.08 -2.35
N TYR A 107 -6.32 8.95 -2.65
CA TYR A 107 -6.24 7.74 -1.85
C TYR A 107 -5.79 6.56 -2.69
N TRP A 108 -5.16 5.59 -2.03
CA TRP A 108 -4.94 4.28 -2.63
C TRP A 108 -6.28 3.67 -3.03
N THR A 109 -6.34 3.20 -4.27
CA THR A 109 -7.40 2.38 -4.84
C THR A 109 -6.76 1.23 -5.60
N ALA A 110 -7.54 0.21 -5.95
CA ALA A 110 -7.03 -0.98 -6.62
C ALA A 110 -7.78 -1.22 -7.94
N ILE A 111 -7.02 -1.37 -9.03
CA ILE A 111 -7.54 -1.63 -10.38
C ILE A 111 -7.16 -3.06 -10.80
N PRO A 112 -8.09 -3.85 -11.38
CA PRO A 112 -7.81 -5.24 -11.69
C PRO A 112 -6.86 -5.32 -12.87
N VAL A 113 -5.90 -6.24 -12.79
CA VAL A 113 -4.94 -6.49 -13.87
C VAL A 113 -5.07 -7.91 -14.36
N ARG A 114 -4.92 -8.09 -15.68
CA ARG A 114 -5.00 -9.41 -16.29
C ARG A 114 -3.86 -10.29 -15.79
N THR A 115 -4.19 -11.52 -15.41
CA THR A 115 -3.21 -12.55 -15.05
C THR A 115 -3.31 -13.69 -16.06
N GLN A 116 -2.16 -14.30 -16.38
CA GLN A 116 -2.10 -15.51 -17.22
C GLN A 116 -2.18 -16.80 -16.39
N ILE A 117 -2.26 -16.69 -15.06
CA ILE A 117 -2.22 -17.82 -14.15
C ILE A 117 -3.65 -18.15 -13.72
N PRO A 118 -4.18 -19.34 -14.07
CA PRO A 118 -5.54 -19.71 -13.70
C PRO A 118 -5.78 -19.59 -12.18
N GLY A 119 -6.86 -18.89 -11.81
CA GLY A 119 -7.26 -18.66 -10.42
C GLY A 119 -6.43 -17.63 -9.63
N ARG A 120 -5.44 -16.97 -10.25
CA ARG A 120 -4.72 -15.85 -9.63
C ARG A 120 -5.48 -14.55 -9.90
N VAL A 121 -5.84 -13.86 -8.84
CA VAL A 121 -6.44 -12.51 -8.91
C VAL A 121 -5.34 -11.53 -8.55
N ALA A 122 -5.08 -10.56 -9.43
CA ALA A 122 -4.14 -9.50 -9.14
C ALA A 122 -4.75 -8.13 -9.42
N TRP A 123 -4.39 -7.17 -8.58
CA TRP A 123 -4.76 -5.76 -8.74
C TRP A 123 -3.51 -4.90 -8.63
N GLU A 124 -3.50 -3.73 -9.26
CA GLU A 124 -2.45 -2.73 -9.07
C GLU A 124 -3.01 -1.55 -8.28
N ILE A 125 -2.13 -0.91 -7.50
CA ILE A 125 -2.52 0.21 -6.66
C ILE A 125 -2.29 1.52 -7.40
N PHE A 126 -3.31 2.38 -7.37
CA PHE A 126 -3.31 3.71 -7.96
C PHE A 126 -3.82 4.74 -6.97
N LEU A 127 -3.65 6.01 -7.29
CA LEU A 127 -4.25 7.12 -6.57
C LEU A 127 -5.55 7.57 -7.23
N GLU A 128 -6.59 7.75 -6.44
CA GLU A 128 -7.89 8.22 -6.89
C GLU A 128 -8.38 9.34 -5.99
N SER A 129 -9.12 10.29 -6.55
CA SER A 129 -9.74 11.37 -5.78
C SER A 129 -10.65 10.82 -4.67
N GLY A 130 -10.63 11.49 -3.52
CA GLY A 130 -11.39 11.07 -2.36
C GLY A 130 -12.89 11.11 -2.54
N ASP A 131 -13.52 9.98 -2.20
CA ASP A 131 -14.90 9.95 -1.70
C ASP A 131 -14.85 9.22 -0.37
N SER A 132 -15.21 9.89 0.73
CA SER A 132 -15.16 9.34 2.09
C SER A 132 -16.04 8.10 2.28
N THR A 133 -16.93 7.81 1.33
CA THR A 133 -17.80 6.64 1.34
C THR A 133 -17.30 5.50 0.45
N ALA A 134 -16.30 5.70 -0.41
CA ALA A 134 -15.86 4.70 -1.38
C ALA A 134 -15.26 3.45 -0.71
N ALA A 135 -15.98 2.33 -0.79
CA ALA A 135 -15.51 1.03 -0.31
C ALA A 135 -14.23 0.57 -1.02
N GLU A 136 -14.02 1.01 -2.26
CA GLU A 136 -12.86 0.60 -3.06
C GLU A 136 -11.53 1.19 -2.56
N GLN A 137 -11.60 2.20 -1.69
CA GLN A 137 -10.46 2.89 -1.10
C GLN A 137 -10.15 2.41 0.33
N ARG A 138 -10.87 1.38 0.82
CA ARG A 138 -10.71 0.82 2.17
C ARG A 138 -9.93 -0.48 2.14
N PHE A 139 -8.86 -0.54 2.94
CA PHE A 139 -8.00 -1.70 3.13
C PHE A 139 -8.12 -2.18 4.57
N GLU A 140 -8.01 -3.48 4.79
CA GLU A 140 -7.84 -4.01 6.13
C GLU A 140 -6.37 -4.00 6.53
N LEU A 141 -6.07 -3.41 7.67
CA LEU A 141 -4.73 -3.31 8.24
C LEU A 141 -4.58 -4.36 9.35
N VAL A 142 -3.80 -5.40 9.08
CA VAL A 142 -3.58 -6.51 10.02
C VAL A 142 -2.15 -6.42 10.56
N ARG A 143 -2.00 -6.20 11.86
CA ARG A 143 -0.68 -6.20 12.49
C ARG A 143 -0.07 -7.59 12.44
N VAL A 144 1.20 -7.68 12.07
CA VAL A 144 1.95 -8.94 12.10
C VAL A 144 3.06 -8.83 13.14
N GLU A 145 3.15 -9.84 14.00
CA GLU A 145 4.29 -9.96 14.91
C GLU A 145 5.52 -10.39 14.11
N GLY A 146 6.65 -9.77 14.44
CA GLY A 146 7.96 -10.06 13.85
C GLY A 146 8.72 -11.04 14.72
#